data_AF-A0A7W5SKW7-F1
#
_entry.id   AF-A0A7W5SKW7-F1
#
_cell.length_a   1.000
_cell.length_b   1.000
_cell.length_c   1.000
_cell.angle_alpha   90.00
_cell.angle_beta   90.00
_cell.angle_gamma   90.00
#
_symmetry.space_group_name_H-M   'P 1'
#
loop_
_entity.id
_entity.type
_entity.pdbx_description
1 polymer ?
#
loop_
_entity_poly.entity_id
_entity_poly.type
_entity_poly.pdbx_seq_one_letter_code
_entity_poly.pdbx_strand_id
1 'polypeptide(L)'
;MRAAFRWLFRLMLLAVLAVAGGTVVPRPLFAPAEAAFEVAGTQRILVLSNPIHTDIAVPLNDETRAAFAFLGKAGIPMASADAEWLIFGWGGRAFYLETPSWADLKPMPVLRALTLDRSVLHVDLAAHISEQHPDVRGFDVGSGEFTALLGFIANSFERRGGEISSIADAGYGASDRFFEAKGYFNALFGCNTWTASALRTGGIRTGLWNPLPWTLKLSLALYD
;
A
#
# COMPACT_ATOMS: atom_id res chain seq x y z
N MET A 1 -0.88 -39.55 15.34
CA MET A 1 -0.39 -38.28 15.94
C MET A 1 1.00 -37.87 15.45
N ARG A 2 2.08 -38.68 15.59
CA ARG A 2 3.45 -38.30 15.16
C ARG A 2 3.64 -38.03 13.66
N ALA A 3 2.85 -38.67 12.78
CA ALA A 3 2.90 -38.42 11.34
C ALA A 3 2.27 -37.07 10.96
N ALA A 4 1.10 -36.74 11.52
CA ALA A 4 0.43 -35.46 11.30
C ALA A 4 1.28 -34.28 11.78
N PHE A 5 1.93 -34.39 12.94
CA PHE A 5 2.85 -33.36 13.45
C PHE A 5 4.04 -33.13 12.51
N ARG A 6 4.65 -34.21 11.97
CA ARG A 6 5.74 -34.08 10.99
C ARG A 6 5.31 -33.41 9.69
N TRP A 7 4.10 -33.69 9.21
CA TRP A 7 3.54 -33.03 8.03
C TRP A 7 3.26 -31.55 8.28
N LEU A 8 2.63 -31.22 9.41
CA LEU A 8 2.40 -29.82 9.80
C LEU A 8 3.71 -29.05 9.91
N PHE A 9 4.73 -29.62 10.55
CA PHE A 9 6.04 -29.00 10.66
C PHE A 9 6.69 -28.74 9.29
N ARG A 10 6.64 -29.72 8.38
CA ARG A 10 7.17 -29.56 7.01
C ARG A 10 6.45 -28.47 6.24
N LEU A 11 5.12 -28.40 6.34
CA LEU A 11 4.33 -27.35 5.70
C LEU A 11 4.68 -25.96 6.26
N MET A 12 4.81 -25.86 7.58
CA MET A 12 5.21 -24.61 8.24
C MET A 12 6.62 -24.18 7.81
N LEU A 13 7.57 -25.12 7.76
CA LEU A 13 8.93 -24.85 7.31
C LEU A 13 8.95 -24.38 5.84
N LEU A 14 8.21 -25.06 4.96
CA LEU A 14 8.08 -24.66 3.56
C LEU A 14 7.47 -23.26 3.43
N ALA A 15 6.44 -22.93 4.21
CA ALA A 15 5.84 -21.59 4.21
C ALA A 15 6.85 -20.52 4.66
N VAL A 16 7.61 -20.78 5.72
CA VAL A 16 8.67 -19.86 6.21
C VAL A 16 9.74 -19.68 5.14
N LEU A 17 10.21 -20.76 4.50
CA LEU A 17 11.21 -20.68 3.43
C LEU A 17 10.67 -19.92 2.21
N ALA A 18 9.39 -20.09 1.86
CA ALA A 18 8.76 -19.35 0.76
C ALA A 18 8.66 -17.85 1.06
N VAL A 19 8.27 -17.47 2.28
CA VAL A 19 8.25 -16.06 2.71
C VAL A 19 9.65 -15.48 2.71
N ALA A 20 10.63 -16.19 3.29
CA ALA A 20 12.02 -15.75 3.34
C ALA A 20 12.61 -15.57 1.93
N GLY A 21 12.44 -16.57 1.06
CA GLY A 21 12.85 -16.50 -0.35
C GLY A 21 12.14 -15.37 -1.09
N GLY A 22 10.83 -15.20 -0.89
CA GLY A 22 10.06 -14.10 -1.48
C GLY A 22 10.51 -12.72 -1.02
N THR A 23 10.94 -12.58 0.23
CA THR A 23 11.40 -11.31 0.82
C THR A 23 12.80 -10.93 0.31
N VAL A 24 13.68 -11.92 0.12
CA VAL A 24 15.12 -11.75 -0.18
C VAL A 24 15.45 -11.85 -1.67
N VAL A 25 14.59 -12.45 -2.49
CA VAL A 25 14.78 -12.47 -3.95
C VAL A 25 14.19 -11.20 -4.55
N PRO A 26 15.02 -10.32 -5.14
CA PRO A 26 14.55 -9.02 -5.60
C PRO A 26 13.69 -9.11 -6.86
N ARG A 27 12.79 -8.14 -7.00
CA ARG A 27 12.02 -7.89 -8.23
C ARG A 27 12.11 -6.40 -8.62
N PRO A 28 12.61 -6.07 -9.82
CA PRO A 28 13.22 -6.97 -10.82
C PRO A 28 14.52 -7.62 -10.33
N LEU A 29 14.92 -8.76 -10.93
CA LEU A 29 16.12 -9.54 -10.54
C LEU A 29 17.44 -8.82 -10.88
N PHE A 30 17.40 -7.96 -11.88
CA PHE A 30 18.49 -7.06 -12.22
C PHE A 30 17.98 -5.64 -11.98
N ALA A 31 18.79 -4.79 -11.36
CA ALA A 31 18.50 -3.37 -11.37
C ALA A 31 18.42 -2.94 -12.84
N PRO A 32 17.42 -2.13 -13.25
CA PRO A 32 17.53 -1.41 -14.51
C PRO A 32 18.90 -0.73 -14.50
N ALA A 33 19.64 -0.78 -15.61
CA ALA A 33 20.78 0.10 -15.77
C ALA A 33 20.27 1.50 -15.42
N GLU A 34 20.98 2.23 -14.54
CA GLU A 34 20.68 3.65 -14.30
C GLU A 34 20.67 4.30 -15.67
N ALA A 35 19.48 4.43 -16.25
CA ALA A 35 19.27 5.43 -17.25
C ALA A 35 19.51 6.68 -16.44
N ALA A 36 20.68 7.28 -16.65
CA ALA A 36 20.97 8.64 -16.27
C ALA A 36 19.96 9.52 -17.02
N PHE A 37 18.70 9.43 -16.64
CA PHE A 37 17.74 10.48 -16.87
C PHE A 37 18.30 11.63 -16.07
N GLU A 38 18.79 12.63 -16.81
CA GLU A 38 19.11 13.95 -16.27
C GLU A 38 18.15 14.26 -15.12
N VAL A 39 18.71 14.58 -13.96
CA VAL A 39 18.00 14.84 -12.70
C VAL A 39 17.03 16.00 -12.90
N ALA A 40 15.86 15.70 -13.46
CA ALA A 40 14.70 16.56 -13.47
C ALA A 40 13.99 16.38 -12.12
N GLY A 41 14.67 16.72 -11.02
CA GLY A 41 14.15 16.62 -9.65
C GLY A 41 13.83 15.21 -9.16
N THR A 42 13.81 15.05 -7.83
CA THR A 42 13.23 13.88 -7.15
C THR A 42 12.02 14.31 -6.35
N GLN A 43 11.07 13.40 -6.16
CA GLN A 43 9.92 13.54 -5.28
C GLN A 43 10.10 12.61 -4.08
N ARG A 44 9.96 13.17 -2.87
CA ARG A 44 10.00 12.39 -1.62
C ARG A 44 8.66 11.69 -1.43
N ILE A 45 8.65 10.38 -1.30
CA ILE A 45 7.46 9.61 -0.89
C ILE A 45 7.74 8.92 0.44
N LEU A 46 6.68 8.56 1.18
CA LEU A 46 6.81 7.81 2.42
C LEU A 46 6.06 6.48 2.31
N VAL A 47 6.66 5.42 2.88
CA VAL A 47 5.96 4.19 3.21
C VAL A 47 5.63 4.26 4.69
N LEU A 48 4.33 4.21 4.99
CA LEU A 48 3.82 4.15 6.36
C LEU A 48 3.50 2.70 6.67
N SER A 49 3.67 2.31 7.93
CA SER A 49 3.44 0.93 8.33
C SER A 49 2.85 0.86 9.73
N ASN A 50 2.21 -0.26 10.02
CA ASN A 50 1.81 -0.63 11.37
C ASN A 50 1.93 -2.17 11.48
N PRO A 51 1.55 -2.79 12.61
CA PRO A 51 1.74 -4.23 12.78
C PRO A 51 1.06 -5.12 11.73
N ILE A 52 0.05 -4.62 11.01
CA ILE A 52 -0.75 -5.42 10.05
C ILE A 52 -0.93 -4.77 8.67
N HIS A 53 -0.50 -3.52 8.46
CA HIS A 53 -0.79 -2.77 7.25
C HIS A 53 0.38 -1.89 6.79
N THR A 54 0.40 -1.56 5.49
CA THR A 54 1.32 -0.57 4.91
C THR A 54 0.58 0.35 3.94
N ASP A 55 0.82 1.65 4.07
CA ASP A 55 0.28 2.70 3.21
C ASP A 55 1.41 3.42 2.46
N ILE A 56 1.06 4.16 1.42
CA ILE A 56 1.98 5.05 0.69
C ILE A 56 1.50 6.48 0.83
N ALA A 57 2.36 7.37 1.32
CA ALA A 57 2.14 8.80 1.30
C ALA A 57 2.93 9.43 0.15
N VAL A 58 2.24 10.18 -0.70
CA VAL A 58 2.85 10.99 -1.76
C VAL A 58 2.67 12.48 -1.45
N PRO A 59 3.60 13.35 -1.87
CA PRO A 59 3.52 14.77 -1.56
C PRO A 59 2.32 15.38 -2.28
N LEU A 60 1.58 16.24 -1.60
CA LEU A 60 0.39 16.92 -2.14
C LEU A 60 0.78 18.15 -3.00
N ASN A 61 1.68 17.91 -3.96
CA ASN A 61 2.13 18.89 -4.95
C ASN A 61 1.13 19.05 -6.11
N ASP A 62 1.42 19.92 -7.07
CA ASP A 62 0.54 20.19 -8.22
C ASP A 62 0.32 18.95 -9.11
N GLU A 63 1.34 18.11 -9.28
CA GLU A 63 1.23 16.87 -10.05
C GLU A 63 0.26 15.88 -9.40
N THR A 64 0.39 15.65 -8.09
CA THR A 64 -0.54 14.83 -7.29
C THR A 64 -1.95 15.40 -7.33
N ARG A 65 -2.11 16.72 -7.17
CA ARG A 65 -3.43 17.38 -7.24
C ARG A 65 -4.08 17.21 -8.60
N ALA A 66 -3.31 17.30 -9.68
CA ALA A 66 -3.79 17.08 -11.04
C ALA A 66 -4.16 15.61 -11.27
N ALA A 67 -3.29 14.67 -10.88
CA ALA A 67 -3.51 13.23 -11.04
C ALA A 67 -4.77 12.74 -10.28
N PHE A 68 -5.05 13.33 -9.13
CA PHE A 68 -6.16 12.95 -8.25
C PHE A 68 -7.24 14.02 -8.10
N ALA A 69 -7.42 14.89 -9.10
CA ALA A 69 -8.44 15.96 -9.05
C ALA A 69 -9.87 15.44 -8.80
N PHE A 70 -10.15 14.18 -9.16
CA PHE A 70 -11.44 13.53 -8.90
C PHE A 70 -11.72 13.31 -7.40
N LEU A 71 -10.69 13.20 -6.54
CA LEU A 71 -10.86 13.04 -5.10
C LEU A 71 -11.52 14.27 -4.45
N GLY A 72 -11.23 15.47 -4.96
CA GLY A 72 -11.88 16.70 -4.50
C GLY A 72 -13.39 16.65 -4.70
N LYS A 73 -13.86 16.10 -5.82
CA LYS A 73 -15.30 15.89 -6.09
C LYS A 73 -15.92 14.84 -5.18
N ALA A 74 -15.12 13.90 -4.69
CA ALA A 74 -15.54 12.85 -3.76
C ALA A 74 -15.50 13.28 -2.27
N GLY A 75 -15.21 14.55 -2.01
CA GLY A 75 -15.28 15.15 -0.67
C GLY A 75 -14.00 15.08 0.14
N ILE A 76 -12.85 14.76 -0.48
CA ILE A 76 -11.53 14.95 0.14
C ILE A 76 -11.15 16.43 0.03
N PRO A 77 -10.74 17.11 1.12
CA PRO A 77 -10.41 18.54 1.10
C PRO A 77 -9.03 18.80 0.47
N MET A 78 -8.89 18.49 -0.83
CA MET A 78 -7.63 18.56 -1.56
C MET A 78 -6.98 19.94 -1.47
N ALA A 79 -7.75 21.03 -1.34
CA ALA A 79 -7.24 22.40 -1.24
C ALA A 79 -6.79 22.82 0.18
N SER A 80 -6.71 21.89 1.14
CA SER A 80 -6.23 22.20 2.49
C SER A 80 -4.79 22.75 2.45
N ALA A 81 -4.57 23.89 3.10
CA ALA A 81 -3.27 24.54 3.18
C ALA A 81 -2.30 23.82 4.14
N ASP A 82 -2.87 23.13 5.14
CA ASP A 82 -2.09 22.42 6.17
C ASP A 82 -1.73 20.98 5.76
N ALA A 83 -2.22 20.50 4.61
CA ALA A 83 -1.97 19.14 4.13
C ALA A 83 -0.70 19.08 3.27
N GLU A 84 0.26 18.28 3.71
CA GLU A 84 1.53 18.03 3.01
C GLU A 84 1.49 16.73 2.21
N TRP A 85 0.70 15.75 2.67
CA TRP A 85 0.71 14.38 2.16
C TRP A 85 -0.69 13.89 1.77
N LEU A 86 -0.75 13.12 0.69
CA LEU A 86 -1.90 12.30 0.32
C LEU A 86 -1.54 10.84 0.56
N ILE A 87 -2.26 10.19 1.48
CA ILE A 87 -2.01 8.83 1.92
C ILE A 87 -2.96 7.88 1.19
N PHE A 88 -2.43 6.76 0.71
CA PHE A 88 -3.17 5.69 0.06
C PHE A 88 -2.91 4.34 0.73
N GLY A 89 -4.00 3.72 1.18
CA GLY A 89 -4.03 2.35 1.68
C GLY A 89 -4.92 1.47 0.81
N TRP A 90 -4.48 0.26 0.48
CA TRP A 90 -5.29 -0.71 -0.28
C TRP A 90 -5.52 -1.96 0.55
N GLY A 91 -6.75 -2.44 0.64
CA GLY A 91 -7.00 -3.66 1.41
C GLY A 91 -8.42 -4.17 1.33
N GLY A 92 -8.72 -5.20 2.13
CA GLY A 92 -10.01 -5.87 2.12
C GLY A 92 -11.13 -4.96 2.60
N ARG A 93 -12.21 -4.89 1.81
CA ARG A 93 -13.40 -4.09 2.11
C ARG A 93 -13.99 -4.44 3.47
N ALA A 94 -14.15 -5.72 3.78
CA ALA A 94 -14.69 -6.17 5.05
C ALA A 94 -13.76 -5.81 6.21
N PHE A 95 -12.45 -5.95 6.02
CA PHE A 95 -11.48 -5.58 7.06
C PHE A 95 -11.52 -4.07 7.36
N TYR A 96 -11.39 -3.23 6.34
CA TYR A 96 -11.38 -1.77 6.49
C TYR A 96 -12.70 -1.19 6.99
N LEU A 97 -13.84 -1.66 6.48
CA LEU A 97 -15.14 -1.06 6.81
C LEU A 97 -15.78 -1.66 8.07
N GLU A 98 -15.44 -2.90 8.44
CA GLU A 98 -16.05 -3.57 9.60
C GLU A 98 -15.13 -3.60 10.83
N THR A 99 -13.86 -3.19 10.71
CA THR A 99 -12.85 -3.17 11.79
C THR A 99 -12.17 -1.78 11.91
N PRO A 100 -12.92 -0.71 12.24
CA PRO A 100 -12.37 0.65 12.27
C PRO A 100 -11.39 0.90 13.42
N SER A 101 -11.44 0.11 14.50
CA SER A 101 -10.47 0.17 15.59
C SER A 101 -9.94 -1.21 15.96
N TRP A 102 -8.74 -1.25 16.56
CA TRP A 102 -8.12 -2.48 17.05
C TRP A 102 -8.97 -3.20 18.12
N ALA A 103 -9.84 -2.48 18.83
CA ALA A 103 -10.77 -3.07 19.80
C ALA A 103 -11.93 -3.83 19.12
N ASP A 104 -12.18 -3.56 17.83
CA ASP A 104 -13.28 -4.13 17.05
C ASP A 104 -12.87 -5.36 16.24
N LEU A 105 -11.68 -5.93 16.50
CA LEU A 105 -11.17 -7.15 15.88
C LEU A 105 -12.11 -8.33 16.14
N LYS A 106 -13.11 -8.46 15.26
CA LYS A 106 -14.02 -9.59 15.27
C LYS A 106 -13.35 -10.78 14.56
N PRO A 107 -13.53 -12.02 15.06
CA PRO A 107 -12.95 -13.21 14.44
C PRO A 107 -13.35 -13.42 12.97
N MET A 108 -14.54 -12.93 12.58
CA MET A 108 -15.13 -13.19 11.25
C MET A 108 -14.53 -12.33 10.11
N PRO A 109 -14.33 -10.99 10.27
CA PRO A 109 -13.52 -10.19 9.34
C PRO A 109 -12.11 -10.73 9.14
N VAL A 110 -11.45 -11.23 10.20
CA VAL A 110 -10.13 -11.88 10.09
C VAL A 110 -10.22 -13.15 9.22
N LEU A 111 -11.24 -14.00 9.42
CA LEU A 111 -11.43 -15.21 8.61
C LEU A 111 -11.75 -14.91 7.14
N ARG A 112 -12.49 -13.83 6.84
CA ARG A 112 -12.77 -13.40 5.46
C ARG A 112 -11.56 -12.75 4.79
N ALA A 113 -10.81 -11.93 5.53
CA ALA A 113 -9.53 -11.39 5.09
C ALA A 113 -8.51 -12.50 4.76
N LEU A 114 -8.61 -13.65 5.44
CA LEU A 114 -7.82 -14.85 5.15
C LEU A 114 -8.29 -15.66 3.93
N THR A 115 -9.47 -15.38 3.36
CA THR A 115 -10.00 -16.09 2.18
C THR A 115 -9.96 -15.24 0.91
N LEU A 116 -11.06 -14.60 0.55
CA LEU A 116 -11.19 -13.75 -0.63
C LEU A 116 -12.22 -12.65 -0.34
N ASP A 117 -11.80 -11.40 -0.48
CA ASP A 117 -12.63 -10.22 -0.28
C ASP A 117 -12.52 -9.27 -1.47
N ARG A 118 -13.46 -8.34 -1.61
CA ARG A 118 -13.29 -7.19 -2.50
C ARG A 118 -12.28 -6.23 -1.89
N SER A 119 -11.62 -5.44 -2.73
CA SER A 119 -10.69 -4.43 -2.25
C SER A 119 -11.30 -3.04 -2.21
N VAL A 120 -10.79 -2.23 -1.29
CA VAL A 120 -11.04 -0.79 -1.20
C VAL A 120 -9.72 -0.04 -1.14
N LEU A 121 -9.77 1.23 -1.55
CA LEU A 121 -8.74 2.22 -1.29
C LEU A 121 -9.20 3.12 -0.17
N HIS A 122 -8.39 3.21 0.88
CA HIS A 122 -8.46 4.25 1.88
C HIS A 122 -7.59 5.41 1.40
N VAL A 123 -8.16 6.62 1.41
CA VAL A 123 -7.44 7.83 1.02
C VAL A 123 -7.61 8.87 2.10
N ASP A 124 -6.51 9.40 2.60
CA ASP A 124 -6.48 10.40 3.66
C ASP A 124 -5.50 11.53 3.35
N LEU A 125 -5.71 12.67 4.00
CA LEU A 125 -4.82 13.81 3.96
C LEU A 125 -4.11 13.94 5.31
N ALA A 126 -2.80 14.12 5.25
CA ALA A 126 -2.01 14.39 6.43
C ALA A 126 -1.24 15.71 6.29
N ALA A 127 -1.10 16.40 7.41
CA ALA A 127 -0.08 17.41 7.59
C ALA A 127 1.31 16.75 7.69
N HIS A 128 2.29 17.45 8.24
CA HIS A 128 3.64 16.91 8.39
C HIS A 128 3.68 15.51 9.04
N ILE A 129 4.39 14.59 8.38
CA ILE A 129 4.67 13.25 8.88
C ILE A 129 6.16 13.18 9.24
N SER A 130 6.47 12.91 10.51
CA SER A 130 7.86 12.79 10.95
C SER A 130 8.48 11.47 10.50
N GLU A 131 9.53 11.56 9.68
CA GLU A 131 10.33 10.41 9.25
C GLU A 131 11.21 9.80 10.36
N GLN A 132 11.28 10.45 11.54
CA GLN A 132 11.95 9.89 12.71
C GLN A 132 11.12 8.78 13.37
N HIS A 133 9.85 8.65 13.02
CA HIS A 133 8.98 7.61 13.53
C HIS A 133 9.41 6.24 12.96
N PRO A 134 9.57 5.19 13.79
CA PRO A 134 10.10 3.87 13.36
C PRO A 134 9.23 3.12 12.33
N ASP A 135 8.00 3.59 12.15
CA ASP A 135 7.05 3.04 11.19
C ASP A 135 6.92 3.85 9.89
N VAL A 136 7.72 4.90 9.74
CA VAL A 136 7.79 5.76 8.56
C VAL A 136 9.14 5.53 7.89
N ARG A 137 9.14 5.34 6.58
CA ARG A 137 10.37 5.29 5.78
C ARG A 137 10.19 6.08 4.50
N GLY A 138 11.02 7.10 4.29
CA GLY A 138 10.99 7.90 3.09
C GLY A 138 11.96 7.42 2.00
N PHE A 139 11.56 7.65 0.76
CA PHE A 139 12.30 7.30 -0.44
C PHE A 139 12.27 8.48 -1.42
N ASP A 140 13.39 8.71 -2.11
CA ASP A 140 13.46 9.67 -3.21
C ASP A 140 13.21 8.95 -4.53
N VAL A 141 12.22 9.44 -5.27
CA VAL A 141 11.78 8.83 -6.54
C VAL A 141 11.99 9.85 -7.65
N GLY A 142 12.59 9.43 -8.77
CA GLY A 142 12.74 10.30 -9.93
C GLY A 142 11.39 10.74 -10.49
N SER A 143 11.32 11.90 -11.14
CA SER A 143 10.03 12.44 -11.60
C SER A 143 9.26 11.49 -12.53
N GLY A 144 9.93 10.77 -13.42
CA GLY A 144 9.28 9.79 -14.30
C GLY A 144 8.70 8.59 -13.53
N GLU A 145 9.47 8.08 -12.57
CA GLU A 145 9.04 7.02 -11.65
C GLU A 145 7.89 7.49 -10.74
N PHE A 146 7.90 8.75 -10.32
CA PHE A 146 6.84 9.34 -9.51
C PHE A 146 5.54 9.42 -10.29
N THR A 147 5.57 9.92 -11.54
CA THR A 147 4.39 9.89 -12.43
C THR A 147 3.88 8.46 -12.62
N ALA A 148 4.78 7.48 -12.80
CA ALA A 148 4.39 6.07 -12.93
C ALA A 148 3.73 5.52 -11.65
N LEU A 149 4.25 5.87 -10.48
CA LEU A 149 3.65 5.54 -9.18
C LEU A 149 2.25 6.13 -9.04
N LEU A 150 2.07 7.42 -9.36
CA LEU A 150 0.75 8.06 -9.34
C LEU A 150 -0.22 7.37 -10.28
N GLY A 151 0.24 7.00 -11.49
CA GLY A 151 -0.54 6.23 -12.46
C GLY A 151 -0.97 4.85 -11.94
N PHE A 152 -0.08 4.13 -11.25
CA PHE A 152 -0.40 2.86 -10.60
C PHE A 152 -1.50 3.02 -9.55
N ILE A 153 -1.35 4.00 -8.67
CA ILE A 153 -2.33 4.29 -7.60
C ILE A 153 -3.67 4.70 -8.22
N ALA A 154 -3.67 5.62 -9.19
CA ALA A 154 -4.88 6.05 -9.89
C ALA A 154 -5.58 4.89 -10.62
N ASN A 155 -4.82 3.96 -11.20
CA ASN A 155 -5.38 2.77 -11.85
C ASN A 155 -5.96 1.75 -10.85
N SER A 156 -5.60 1.84 -9.57
CA SER A 156 -6.13 0.95 -8.52
C SER A 156 -7.58 1.26 -8.14
N PHE A 157 -8.09 2.46 -8.46
CA PHE A 157 -9.49 2.82 -8.23
C PHE A 157 -10.43 2.09 -9.20
N GLU A 158 -11.54 1.57 -8.66
CA GLU A 158 -12.62 1.02 -9.46
C GLU A 158 -13.50 2.14 -10.02
N ARG A 159 -13.87 2.05 -11.30
CA ARG A 159 -14.78 2.99 -11.96
C ARG A 159 -16.12 2.32 -12.17
N ARG A 160 -17.20 2.88 -11.59
CA ARG A 160 -18.56 2.42 -11.81
C ARG A 160 -19.29 3.42 -12.69
N GLY A 161 -19.74 2.99 -13.87
CA GLY A 161 -20.38 3.89 -14.83
C GLY A 161 -19.47 4.99 -15.37
N GLY A 162 -18.14 4.77 -15.35
CA GLY A 162 -17.13 5.75 -15.77
C GLY A 162 -16.61 6.67 -14.65
N GLU A 163 -17.28 6.69 -13.50
CA GLU A 163 -16.95 7.57 -12.38
C GLU A 163 -16.29 6.83 -11.22
N ILE A 164 -15.45 7.55 -10.48
CA ILE A 164 -14.89 7.11 -9.20
C ILE A 164 -15.69 7.83 -8.11
N SER A 165 -16.37 7.08 -7.26
CA SER A 165 -17.19 7.61 -6.18
C SER A 165 -16.72 7.05 -4.84
N SER A 166 -16.78 7.88 -3.80
CA SER A 166 -16.53 7.42 -2.44
C SER A 166 -17.65 6.48 -1.98
N ILE A 167 -17.30 5.55 -1.10
CA ILE A 167 -18.25 4.68 -0.42
C ILE A 167 -18.97 5.55 0.62
N ALA A 168 -20.30 5.65 0.50
CA ALA A 168 -21.12 6.43 1.42
C ALA A 168 -20.95 5.93 2.87
N ASP A 169 -20.93 6.87 3.81
CA ASP A 169 -20.83 6.61 5.26
C ASP A 169 -19.59 5.80 5.68
N ALA A 170 -18.54 5.81 4.86
CA ALA A 170 -17.27 5.15 5.12
C ALA A 170 -16.11 6.17 5.23
N GLY A 171 -15.46 6.18 6.39
CA GLY A 171 -14.31 7.02 6.72
C GLY A 171 -14.00 6.89 8.22
N TYR A 172 -12.75 7.12 8.59
CA TYR A 172 -12.30 7.12 9.98
C TYR A 172 -12.37 8.52 10.61
N GLY A 173 -12.44 9.57 9.80
CA GLY A 173 -12.44 10.96 10.19
C GLY A 173 -13.05 11.88 9.14
N ALA A 174 -12.78 13.18 9.28
CA ALA A 174 -13.37 14.19 8.40
C ALA A 174 -12.63 14.31 7.05
N SER A 175 -11.32 14.03 7.04
CA SER A 175 -10.41 14.22 5.91
C SER A 175 -10.29 13.02 4.99
N ASP A 176 -10.71 11.82 5.43
CA ASP A 176 -10.49 10.58 4.71
C ASP A 176 -11.77 10.05 4.05
N ARG A 177 -11.59 9.29 2.98
CA ARG A 177 -12.68 8.60 2.29
C ARG A 177 -12.23 7.22 1.85
N PHE A 178 -13.21 6.31 1.79
CA PHE A 178 -13.02 5.02 1.14
C PHE A 178 -13.55 5.02 -0.29
N PHE A 179 -12.89 4.26 -1.16
CA PHE A 179 -13.28 4.06 -2.55
C PHE A 179 -13.23 2.58 -2.88
N GLU A 180 -14.07 2.15 -3.81
CA GLU A 180 -13.97 0.81 -4.37
C GLU A 180 -12.66 0.69 -5.16
N ALA A 181 -11.97 -0.44 -5.02
CA ALA A 181 -10.70 -0.67 -5.70
C ALA A 181 -10.78 -1.90 -6.62
N LYS A 182 -9.88 -1.93 -7.61
CA LYS A 182 -9.71 -3.07 -8.49
C LYS A 182 -9.06 -4.23 -7.75
N GLY A 183 -9.45 -5.43 -8.14
CA GLY A 183 -8.87 -6.69 -7.67
C GLY A 183 -9.59 -7.30 -6.48
N TYR A 184 -9.00 -8.37 -5.97
CA TYR A 184 -9.49 -9.09 -4.81
C TYR A 184 -8.41 -9.12 -3.75
N PHE A 185 -8.82 -8.95 -2.50
CA PHE A 185 -7.96 -9.01 -1.34
C PHE A 185 -7.92 -10.43 -0.77
N ASN A 186 -6.73 -10.87 -0.37
CA ASN A 186 -6.55 -11.94 0.59
C ASN A 186 -5.29 -11.67 1.42
N ALA A 187 -5.17 -12.29 2.59
CA ALA A 187 -4.07 -12.02 3.51
C ALA A 187 -2.66 -12.32 2.95
N LEU A 188 -2.54 -13.17 1.92
CA LEU A 188 -1.26 -13.48 1.27
C LEU A 188 -0.93 -12.53 0.11
N PHE A 189 -1.96 -11.90 -0.48
CA PHE A 189 -1.90 -10.93 -1.57
C PHE A 189 -2.73 -9.69 -1.18
N GLY A 190 -2.29 -9.05 -0.10
CA GLY A 190 -2.97 -7.92 0.53
C GLY A 190 -2.26 -6.59 0.31
N CYS A 191 -2.50 -5.67 1.24
CA CYS A 191 -1.91 -4.34 1.32
C CYS A 191 -0.39 -4.33 1.06
N ASN A 192 0.37 -5.16 1.78
CA ASN A 192 1.83 -5.23 1.66
C ASN A 192 2.29 -5.59 0.23
N THR A 193 1.56 -6.45 -0.47
CA THR A 193 1.89 -6.83 -1.84
C THR A 193 1.48 -5.78 -2.87
N TRP A 194 0.40 -5.03 -2.59
CA TRP A 194 -0.01 -3.86 -3.36
C TRP A 194 1.02 -2.73 -3.20
N THR A 195 1.41 -2.39 -1.97
CA THR A 195 2.46 -1.42 -1.65
C THR A 195 3.77 -1.80 -2.33
N ALA A 196 4.23 -3.05 -2.21
CA ALA A 196 5.43 -3.52 -2.88
C ALA A 196 5.35 -3.39 -4.43
N SER A 197 4.16 -3.54 -5.02
CA SER A 197 3.95 -3.37 -6.46
C SER A 197 3.99 -1.92 -6.87
N ALA A 198 3.33 -1.03 -6.13
CA ALA A 198 3.38 0.42 -6.33
C ALA A 198 4.83 0.92 -6.26
N LEU A 199 5.57 0.53 -5.21
CA LEU A 199 6.97 0.89 -5.03
C LEU A 199 7.84 0.46 -6.21
N ARG A 200 7.67 -0.77 -6.71
CA ARG A 200 8.40 -1.24 -7.91
C ARG A 200 8.02 -0.48 -9.17
N THR A 201 6.77 -0.04 -9.31
CA THR A 201 6.38 0.84 -10.41
C THR A 201 7.02 2.21 -10.28
N GLY A 202 7.19 2.71 -9.05
CA GLY A 202 7.95 3.91 -8.71
C GLY A 202 9.47 3.70 -8.61
N GLY A 203 10.02 2.68 -9.27
CA GLY A 203 11.48 2.44 -9.33
C GLY A 203 12.12 1.87 -8.06
N ILE A 204 11.40 1.76 -6.95
CA ILE A 204 11.92 1.23 -5.69
C ILE A 204 11.87 -0.29 -5.70
N ARG A 205 13.04 -0.90 -5.53
CA ARG A 205 13.18 -2.35 -5.57
C ARG A 205 12.65 -2.99 -4.30
N THR A 206 11.88 -4.06 -4.46
CA THR A 206 11.40 -4.89 -3.34
C THR A 206 11.52 -6.36 -3.68
N GLY A 207 11.38 -7.21 -2.67
CA GLY A 207 11.32 -8.65 -2.80
C GLY A 207 10.11 -9.10 -3.62
N LEU A 208 10.22 -10.28 -4.21
CA LEU A 208 9.18 -10.90 -5.00
C LEU A 208 7.83 -11.03 -4.28
N TRP A 209 7.84 -11.32 -2.98
CA TRP A 209 6.63 -11.55 -2.19
C TRP A 209 6.80 -11.12 -0.72
N ASN A 210 5.95 -10.16 -0.30
CA ASN A 210 5.95 -9.58 1.04
C ASN A 210 4.52 -9.61 1.61
N PRO A 211 4.07 -10.71 2.22
CA PRO A 211 2.71 -10.83 2.71
C PRO A 211 2.45 -10.05 4.00
N LEU A 212 3.49 -9.69 4.76
CA LEU A 212 3.39 -9.04 6.07
C LEU A 212 4.17 -7.71 6.10
N PRO A 213 3.79 -6.73 6.95
CA PRO A 213 4.48 -5.43 6.99
C PRO A 213 5.96 -5.57 7.31
N TRP A 214 6.33 -6.43 8.26
CA TRP A 214 7.72 -6.66 8.63
C TRP A 214 8.52 -7.34 7.51
N THR A 215 7.90 -8.16 6.66
CA THR A 215 8.57 -8.73 5.48
C THR A 215 8.88 -7.63 4.47
N LEU A 216 7.94 -6.71 4.22
CA LEU A 216 8.18 -5.58 3.33
C LEU A 216 9.23 -4.62 3.90
N LYS A 217 9.18 -4.30 5.20
CA LYS A 217 10.20 -3.50 5.88
C LYS A 217 11.60 -4.10 5.72
N LEU A 218 11.73 -5.40 5.99
CA LEU A 218 13.00 -6.11 5.82
C LEU A 218 13.44 -6.07 4.37
N SER A 219 12.54 -6.32 3.43
CA SER A 219 12.82 -6.29 2.00
C SER A 219 13.34 -4.94 1.53
N LEU A 220 12.70 -3.85 1.96
CA LEU A 220 13.15 -2.48 1.68
C LEU A 220 14.51 -2.20 2.33
N ALA A 221 14.80 -2.76 3.51
CA ALA A 221 16.12 -2.60 4.14
C ALA A 221 17.25 -3.33 3.40
N LEU A 222 16.93 -4.30 2.53
CA LEU A 222 17.92 -5.06 1.76
C LEU A 222 18.30 -4.40 0.43
N TYR A 223 17.50 -3.45 -0.08
CA TYR A 223 17.68 -2.89 -1.44
C TYR A 223 17.68 -1.36 -1.52
N ASP A 224 17.60 -0.68 -0.38
CA ASP A 224 17.76 0.79 -0.25
C ASP A 224 19.24 1.14 -0.05
#